data_AF-A0A3C1UFU5-F1
#
_entry.id   AF-A0A3C1UFU5-F1
#
_cell.length_a   1.000
_cell.length_b   1.000
_cell.length_c   1.000
_cell.angle_alpha   90.00
_cell.angle_beta   90.00
_cell.angle_gamma   90.00
#
_symmetry.space_group_name_H-M   'P 1'
#
loop_
_entity.id
_entity.type
_entity.pdbx_description
1 polymer ?
#
loop_
_entity_poly.entity_id
_entity_poly.type
_entity_poly.pdbx_seq_one_letter_code
_entity_poly.pdbx_strand_id
1 'polypeptide(L)'
;FARFRKSCDEFFAKKAEFFKRMKDELAANLAKKIELCEKAEALKDSTEWKKTTDALIALQKEWKTVGPVVKKHSDAVWKRFIAACDAFFEEKKKQNVNVHSVEHENLKQKKDIIAQINSILENKETEDAPNKVRELMKKWQEVGHVPYKEKDKVYAEYKAAIDKAFEQLDMKAKKARMANFANSI
;
A
#
# COMPACT_ATOMS: atom_id res chain seq x y z
N PHE A 1 -48.91 -55.14 10.98
CA PHE A 1 -48.13 -54.87 9.74
C PHE A 1 -48.41 -53.50 9.12
N ALA A 2 -49.66 -53.07 8.92
CA ALA A 2 -49.96 -51.77 8.28
C ALA A 2 -49.44 -50.52 9.04
N ARG A 3 -49.53 -50.49 10.38
CA ARG A 3 -49.05 -49.35 11.20
C ARG A 3 -47.53 -49.15 11.11
N PHE A 4 -46.76 -50.24 11.17
CA PHE A 4 -45.30 -50.19 11.06
C PHE A 4 -44.85 -49.68 9.68
N ARG A 5 -45.47 -50.17 8.60
CA ARG A 5 -45.18 -49.72 7.23
C ARG A 5 -45.44 -48.23 7.06
N LYS A 6 -46.59 -47.72 7.54
CA LYS A 6 -46.91 -46.29 7.51
C LYS A 6 -45.85 -45.44 8.23
N SER A 7 -45.42 -45.85 9.42
CA SER A 7 -44.37 -45.14 10.16
C SER A 7 -43.00 -45.19 9.47
N CYS A 8 -42.66 -46.30 8.81
CA CYS A 8 -41.46 -46.40 7.98
C CYS A 8 -41.54 -45.47 6.77
N ASP A 9 -42.67 -45.45 6.06
CA ASP A 9 -42.89 -44.61 4.87
C ASP A 9 -42.77 -43.12 5.25
N GLU A 10 -43.40 -42.70 6.35
CA GLU A 10 -43.28 -41.34 6.90
C GLU A 10 -41.83 -40.98 7.28
N PHE A 11 -41.10 -41.91 7.90
CA PHE A 11 -39.68 -41.70 8.24
C PHE A 11 -38.82 -41.55 6.98
N PHE A 12 -38.97 -42.43 5.99
CA PHE A 12 -38.18 -42.36 4.76
C PHE A 12 -38.53 -41.13 3.92
N ALA A 13 -39.79 -40.68 3.92
CA ALA A 13 -40.20 -39.42 3.29
C ALA A 13 -39.48 -38.23 3.94
N LYS A 14 -39.53 -38.10 5.28
CA LYS A 14 -38.83 -37.02 6.01
C LYS A 14 -37.31 -37.09 5.83
N LYS A 15 -36.74 -38.30 5.79
CA LYS A 15 -35.32 -38.51 5.52
C LYS A 15 -34.95 -38.01 4.12
N ALA A 16 -35.74 -38.34 3.10
CA ALA A 16 -35.52 -37.89 1.74
C ALA A 16 -35.60 -36.35 1.62
N GLU A 17 -36.61 -35.74 2.25
CA GLU A 17 -36.75 -34.28 2.32
C GLU A 17 -35.55 -33.61 3.02
N PHE A 18 -35.08 -34.18 4.13
CA PHE A 18 -33.90 -33.68 4.84
C PHE A 18 -32.66 -33.68 3.95
N PHE A 19 -32.36 -34.80 3.29
CA PHE A 19 -31.19 -34.88 2.40
C PHE A 19 -31.33 -34.00 1.15
N LYS A 20 -32.55 -33.84 0.63
CA LYS A 20 -32.83 -32.89 -0.45
C LYS A 20 -32.51 -31.46 -0.01
N ARG A 21 -33.06 -31.03 1.13
CA ARG A 21 -32.81 -29.69 1.68
C ARG A 21 -31.32 -29.45 1.95
N MET A 22 -30.64 -30.42 2.55
CA MET A 22 -29.20 -30.35 2.80
C MET A 22 -28.41 -30.20 1.49
N LYS A 23 -28.76 -30.95 0.44
CA LYS A 23 -28.11 -30.84 -0.87
C LYS A 23 -28.32 -29.46 -1.50
N ASP A 24 -29.55 -28.94 -1.42
CA ASP A 24 -29.90 -27.62 -1.95
C ASP A 24 -29.17 -26.50 -1.19
N GLU A 25 -29.07 -26.60 0.14
CA GLU A 25 -28.30 -25.66 0.98
C GLU A 25 -26.80 -25.67 0.63
N LEU A 26 -26.19 -26.85 0.47
CA LEU A 26 -24.78 -26.97 0.07
C LEU A 26 -24.52 -26.39 -1.33
N ALA A 27 -25.45 -26.59 -2.27
CA ALA A 27 -25.36 -26.02 -3.61
C ALA A 27 -25.50 -24.50 -3.60
N ALA A 28 -26.44 -23.96 -2.81
CA ALA A 28 -26.60 -22.51 -2.64
C ALA A 28 -25.37 -21.85 -2.00
N ASN A 29 -24.79 -22.49 -0.98
CA ASN A 29 -23.55 -22.03 -0.35
C ASN A 29 -22.38 -22.04 -1.35
N LEU A 30 -22.31 -23.06 -2.22
CA LEU A 30 -21.28 -23.15 -3.25
C LEU A 30 -21.41 -22.00 -4.25
N ALA A 31 -22.62 -21.73 -4.73
CA ALA A 31 -22.88 -20.61 -5.65
C ALA A 31 -22.47 -19.26 -5.02
N LYS A 32 -22.85 -19.00 -3.76
CA LYS A 32 -22.43 -17.79 -3.04
C LYS A 32 -20.91 -17.67 -2.92
N LYS A 33 -20.21 -18.76 -2.57
CA LYS A 33 -18.75 -18.72 -2.47
C LYS A 33 -18.07 -18.53 -3.83
N ILE A 34 -18.65 -19.03 -4.91
CA ILE A 34 -18.17 -18.76 -6.28
C ILE A 34 -18.32 -17.26 -6.61
N GLU A 35 -19.49 -16.67 -6.33
CA GLU A 35 -19.72 -15.23 -6.53
C GLU A 35 -18.72 -14.37 -5.72
N LEU A 36 -18.41 -14.77 -4.48
CA LEU A 36 -17.39 -14.12 -3.67
C LEU A 36 -15.99 -14.22 -4.29
N CYS A 37 -15.65 -15.37 -4.90
CA CYS A 37 -14.38 -15.51 -5.63
C CYS A 37 -14.34 -14.54 -6.82
N GLU A 38 -15.39 -14.47 -7.62
CA GLU A 38 -15.46 -13.60 -8.79
C GLU A 38 -15.35 -12.11 -8.41
N LYS A 39 -16.03 -11.70 -7.33
CA LYS A 39 -15.90 -10.35 -6.78
C LYS A 39 -14.47 -10.05 -6.31
N ALA A 40 -13.84 -10.99 -5.60
CA ALA A 40 -12.46 -10.81 -5.14
C ALA A 40 -11.46 -10.76 -6.31
N GLU A 41 -11.66 -11.60 -7.33
CA GLU A 41 -10.83 -11.63 -8.54
C GLU A 41 -10.94 -10.35 -9.37
N ALA A 42 -12.12 -9.76 -9.46
CA ALA A 42 -12.32 -8.47 -10.14
C ALA A 42 -11.60 -7.31 -9.43
N LEU A 43 -11.29 -7.48 -8.15
CA LEU A 43 -10.64 -6.47 -7.31
C LEU A 43 -9.13 -6.66 -7.16
N LYS A 44 -8.57 -7.81 -7.58
CA LYS A 44 -7.19 -8.19 -7.27
C LYS A 44 -6.13 -7.24 -7.86
N ASP A 45 -6.40 -6.66 -9.03
CA ASP A 45 -5.49 -5.78 -9.79
C ASP A 45 -5.86 -4.28 -9.65
N SER A 46 -6.80 -3.94 -8.75
CA SER A 46 -7.24 -2.57 -8.54
C SER A 46 -6.17 -1.74 -7.82
N THR A 47 -5.92 -0.52 -8.33
CA THR A 47 -4.99 0.45 -7.71
C THR A 47 -5.66 1.36 -6.69
N GLU A 48 -6.98 1.26 -6.51
CA GLU A 48 -7.75 2.01 -5.52
C GLU A 48 -7.56 1.39 -4.12
N TRP A 49 -6.35 1.56 -3.54
CA TRP A 49 -5.89 0.78 -2.38
C TRP A 49 -6.85 0.78 -1.20
N LYS A 50 -7.37 1.95 -0.80
CA LYS A 50 -8.26 2.06 0.37
C LYS A 50 -9.61 1.41 0.11
N LYS A 51 -10.29 1.84 -0.96
CA LYS A 51 -11.61 1.33 -1.35
C LYS A 51 -11.61 -0.19 -1.58
N THR A 52 -10.57 -0.68 -2.26
CA THR A 52 -10.42 -2.11 -2.55
C THR A 52 -10.10 -2.92 -1.29
N THR A 53 -9.30 -2.37 -0.36
CA THR A 53 -9.07 -2.99 0.95
C THR A 53 -10.40 -3.17 1.71
N ASP A 54 -11.20 -2.11 1.79
CA ASP A 54 -12.49 -2.14 2.50
C ASP A 54 -13.46 -3.16 1.88
N ALA A 55 -13.50 -3.21 0.54
CA ALA A 55 -14.30 -4.17 -0.20
C ALA A 55 -13.85 -5.62 0.03
N LEU A 56 -12.55 -5.92 -0.06
CA LEU A 56 -12.02 -7.27 0.20
C LEU A 56 -12.25 -7.71 1.65
N ILE A 57 -12.14 -6.80 2.62
CA ILE A 57 -12.48 -7.09 4.03
C ILE A 57 -13.97 -7.42 4.16
N ALA A 58 -14.85 -6.70 3.47
CA ALA A 58 -16.29 -7.00 3.45
C ALA A 58 -16.56 -8.39 2.86
N LEU A 59 -15.91 -8.74 1.75
CA LEU A 59 -16.03 -10.07 1.14
C LEU A 59 -15.52 -11.19 2.07
N GLN A 60 -14.43 -10.97 2.80
CA GLN A 60 -13.93 -11.93 3.80
C GLN A 60 -14.91 -12.11 4.97
N LYS A 61 -15.60 -11.03 5.38
CA LYS A 61 -16.66 -11.13 6.40
C LYS A 61 -17.85 -11.92 5.86
N GLU A 62 -18.30 -11.63 4.64
CA GLU A 62 -19.38 -12.36 3.98
C GLU A 62 -19.03 -13.84 3.79
N TRP A 63 -17.79 -14.16 3.39
CA TRP A 63 -17.32 -15.53 3.27
C TRP A 63 -17.52 -16.36 4.54
N LYS A 64 -17.28 -15.76 5.71
CA LYS A 64 -17.43 -16.41 7.02
C LYS A 64 -18.89 -16.65 7.41
N THR A 65 -19.84 -15.93 6.81
CA THR A 65 -21.28 -16.15 7.06
C THR A 65 -21.86 -17.22 6.14
N VAL A 66 -21.19 -17.54 5.02
CA VAL A 66 -21.62 -18.61 4.12
C VAL A 66 -21.33 -19.98 4.73
N GLY A 67 -22.36 -20.83 4.79
CA GLY A 67 -22.28 -22.17 5.36
C GLY A 67 -21.34 -23.14 4.63
N PRO A 68 -21.34 -24.41 5.05
CA PRO A 68 -20.48 -25.43 4.44
C PRO A 68 -20.85 -25.67 2.98
N VAL A 69 -19.88 -26.19 2.23
CA VAL A 69 -20.07 -26.66 0.85
C VAL A 69 -19.67 -28.13 0.75
N VAL A 70 -19.99 -28.77 -0.37
CA VAL A 70 -19.56 -30.15 -0.62
C VAL A 70 -18.04 -30.25 -0.51
N LYS A 71 -17.54 -31.24 0.25
CA LYS A 71 -16.11 -31.43 0.56
C LYS A 71 -15.21 -31.34 -0.68
N LYS A 72 -15.66 -31.89 -1.81
CA LYS A 72 -14.95 -31.86 -3.10
C LYS A 72 -14.62 -30.44 -3.59
N HIS A 73 -15.47 -29.45 -3.28
CA HIS A 73 -15.31 -28.07 -3.74
C HIS A 73 -14.74 -27.13 -2.68
N SER A 74 -14.81 -27.51 -1.39
CA SER A 74 -14.42 -26.65 -0.27
C SER A 74 -13.01 -26.06 -0.43
N ASP A 75 -12.02 -26.91 -0.66
CA ASP A 75 -10.62 -26.49 -0.73
C ASP A 75 -10.33 -25.66 -1.99
N ALA A 76 -10.91 -26.06 -3.13
CA ALA A 76 -10.69 -25.37 -4.40
C ALA A 76 -11.22 -23.94 -4.36
N VAL A 77 -12.45 -23.75 -3.86
CA VAL A 77 -13.10 -22.45 -3.78
C VAL A 77 -12.41 -21.58 -2.72
N TRP A 78 -12.00 -22.16 -1.59
CA TRP A 78 -11.21 -21.43 -0.57
C TRP A 78 -9.87 -20.94 -1.12
N LYS A 79 -9.11 -21.81 -1.78
CA LYS A 79 -7.83 -21.45 -2.39
C LYS A 79 -7.99 -20.35 -3.43
N ARG A 80 -9.03 -20.43 -4.27
CA ARG A 80 -9.35 -19.40 -5.27
C ARG A 80 -9.61 -18.03 -4.61
N PHE A 81 -10.45 -18.01 -3.57
CA PHE A 81 -10.78 -16.77 -2.86
C PHE A 81 -9.57 -16.15 -2.16
N ILE A 82 -8.76 -16.96 -1.46
CA ILE A 82 -7.57 -16.46 -0.77
C ILE A 82 -6.50 -16.01 -1.75
N ALA A 83 -6.26 -16.74 -2.83
CA ALA A 83 -5.29 -16.32 -3.84
C ALA A 83 -5.61 -14.94 -4.42
N ALA A 84 -6.89 -14.63 -4.67
CA ALA A 84 -7.31 -13.30 -5.11
C ALA A 84 -7.09 -12.21 -4.04
N CYS A 85 -7.40 -12.51 -2.78
CA CYS A 85 -7.14 -11.58 -1.67
C CYS A 85 -5.64 -11.31 -1.49
N ASP A 86 -4.83 -12.37 -1.46
CA ASP A 86 -3.40 -12.30 -1.22
C ASP A 86 -2.68 -11.55 -2.33
N ALA A 87 -3.07 -11.75 -3.60
CA ALA A 87 -2.50 -11.03 -4.74
C ALA A 87 -2.59 -9.51 -4.56
N PHE A 88 -3.75 -9.00 -4.15
CA PHE A 88 -3.95 -7.57 -3.90
C PHE A 88 -3.11 -7.07 -2.72
N PHE A 89 -3.11 -7.78 -1.59
CA PHE A 89 -2.39 -7.35 -0.40
C PHE A 89 -0.87 -7.41 -0.56
N GLU A 90 -0.35 -8.40 -1.29
CA GLU A 90 1.06 -8.47 -1.63
C GLU A 90 1.48 -7.32 -2.57
N GLU A 91 0.65 -6.98 -3.57
CA GLU A 91 0.95 -5.83 -4.44
C GLU A 91 0.91 -4.52 -3.65
N LYS A 92 -0.12 -4.30 -2.82
CA LYS A 92 -0.20 -3.14 -1.93
C LYS A 92 1.03 -3.02 -1.02
N LYS A 93 1.49 -4.16 -0.47
CA LYS A 93 2.68 -4.21 0.39
C LYS A 93 3.94 -3.86 -0.39
N LYS A 94 4.13 -4.39 -1.60
CA LYS A 94 5.27 -4.06 -2.48
C LYS A 94 5.31 -2.58 -2.81
N GLN A 95 4.16 -1.98 -3.14
CA GLN A 95 4.06 -0.54 -3.41
C GLN A 95 4.48 0.28 -2.19
N ASN A 96 3.96 -0.03 -1.00
CA ASN A 96 4.36 0.67 0.22
C ASN A 96 5.85 0.50 0.56
N VAL A 97 6.42 -0.71 0.38
CA VAL A 97 7.85 -0.94 0.59
C VAL A 97 8.68 -0.13 -0.40
N ASN A 98 8.27 -0.09 -1.67
CA ASN A 98 8.95 0.69 -2.71
C ASN A 98 8.93 2.18 -2.37
N VAL A 99 7.77 2.73 -2.00
CA VAL A 99 7.63 4.13 -1.55
C VAL A 99 8.59 4.42 -0.39
N HIS A 100 8.59 3.59 0.66
CA HIS A 100 9.50 3.80 1.80
C HIS A 100 10.97 3.67 1.43
N SER A 101 11.33 2.75 0.53
CA SER A 101 12.71 2.60 0.05
C SER A 101 13.16 3.84 -0.72
N VAL A 102 12.31 4.35 -1.62
CA VAL A 102 12.57 5.57 -2.40
C VAL A 102 12.69 6.78 -1.47
N GLU A 103 11.81 6.92 -0.48
CA GLU A 103 11.90 7.99 0.52
C GLU A 103 13.22 7.95 1.29
N HIS A 104 13.69 6.77 1.72
CA HIS A 104 14.95 6.64 2.43
C HIS A 104 16.18 6.91 1.54
N GLU A 105 16.13 6.51 0.27
CA GLU A 105 17.20 6.84 -0.69
C GLU A 105 17.24 8.36 -0.97
N ASN A 106 16.07 8.98 -1.14
CA ASN A 106 15.96 10.44 -1.25
C ASN A 106 16.50 11.15 0.00
N LEU A 107 16.23 10.60 1.20
CA LEU A 107 16.77 11.12 2.46
C LEU A 107 18.30 11.08 2.48
N LYS A 108 18.89 9.97 2.02
CA LYS A 108 20.35 9.82 1.92
C LYS A 108 20.94 10.83 0.94
N GLN A 109 20.35 10.98 -0.25
CA GLN A 109 20.79 11.96 -1.25
C GLN A 109 20.68 13.40 -0.73
N LYS A 110 19.60 13.75 -0.04
CA LYS A 110 19.44 15.07 0.59
C LYS A 110 20.48 15.32 1.68
N LYS A 111 20.76 14.33 2.55
CA LYS A 111 21.83 14.44 3.56
C LYS A 111 23.21 14.56 2.93
N ASP A 112 23.47 13.86 1.83
CA ASP A 112 24.73 13.95 1.08
C ASP A 112 24.91 15.33 0.44
N ILE A 113 23.86 15.91 -0.15
CA ILE A 113 23.87 17.28 -0.66
C ILE A 113 24.25 18.28 0.44
N ILE A 114 23.66 18.15 1.64
CA ILE A 114 23.98 19.00 2.79
C ILE A 114 25.46 18.84 3.18
N ALA A 115 25.96 17.61 3.22
CA ALA A 115 27.36 17.33 3.52
C ALA A 115 28.31 17.94 2.48
N GLN A 116 27.98 17.85 1.19
CA GLN A 116 28.76 18.47 0.12
C GLN A 116 28.78 20.00 0.24
N ILE A 117 27.64 20.63 0.55
CA ILE A 117 27.58 22.08 0.81
C ILE A 117 28.49 22.45 1.98
N ASN A 118 28.40 21.73 3.10
CA ASN A 118 29.23 22.00 4.28
C ASN A 118 30.73 21.79 4.00
N SER A 119 31.10 20.76 3.23
CA SER A 119 32.50 20.51 2.86
C SER A 119 33.09 21.62 2.00
N ILE A 120 32.31 22.20 1.07
CA ILE A 120 32.72 23.38 0.28
C ILE A 120 33.03 24.56 1.22
N LEU A 121 32.25 24.75 2.28
CA LEU A 121 32.46 25.81 3.27
C LEU A 121 33.70 25.58 4.13
N GLU A 122 33.97 24.35 4.54
CA GLU A 122 35.13 24.00 5.38
C GLU A 122 36.44 24.13 4.60
N ASN A 123 36.48 23.67 3.36
CA ASN A 123 37.70 23.66 2.54
C ASN A 123 38.09 25.06 2.01
N LYS A 124 37.25 26.09 2.25
CA LYS A 124 37.44 27.45 1.72
C LYS A 124 37.77 27.46 0.23
N GLU A 125 37.15 26.54 -0.51
CA GLU A 125 37.34 26.43 -1.96
C GLU A 125 36.66 27.65 -2.59
N THR A 126 37.43 28.61 -3.15
CA THR A 126 36.88 29.93 -3.49
C THR A 126 36.58 30.14 -4.97
N GLU A 127 37.24 29.43 -5.89
CA GLU A 127 37.12 29.73 -7.32
C GLU A 127 35.85 29.17 -7.98
N ASP A 128 35.37 27.97 -7.58
CA ASP A 128 34.20 27.32 -8.21
C ASP A 128 33.05 26.97 -7.22
N ALA A 129 33.21 27.28 -5.94
CA ALA A 129 32.19 27.01 -4.92
C ALA A 129 30.79 27.58 -5.25
N PRO A 130 30.64 28.80 -5.79
CA PRO A 130 29.32 29.34 -6.10
C PRO A 130 28.55 28.55 -7.18
N ASN A 131 29.26 27.92 -8.13
CA ASN A 131 28.63 27.10 -9.16
C ASN A 131 28.25 25.73 -8.60
N LYS A 132 29.16 25.07 -7.87
CA LYS A 132 28.91 23.80 -7.18
C LYS A 132 27.70 23.90 -6.24
N VAL A 133 27.60 24.96 -5.45
CA VAL A 133 26.43 25.19 -4.56
C VAL A 133 25.12 25.32 -5.37
N ARG A 134 25.14 26.00 -6.53
CA ARG A 134 23.95 26.11 -7.39
C ARG A 134 23.53 24.78 -8.00
N GLU A 135 24.50 23.95 -8.40
CA GLU A 135 24.23 22.60 -8.90
C GLU A 135 23.64 21.71 -7.80
N LEU A 136 24.17 21.81 -6.58
CA LEU A 136 23.66 21.09 -5.41
C LEU A 136 22.23 21.52 -5.05
N MET A 137 21.92 22.81 -5.14
CA MET A 137 20.56 23.31 -5.00
C MET A 137 19.62 22.74 -6.08
N LYS A 138 20.07 22.65 -7.34
CA LYS A 138 19.28 22.06 -8.42
C LYS A 138 19.02 20.57 -8.14
N LYS A 139 20.06 19.82 -7.77
CA LYS A 139 19.95 18.41 -7.36
C LYS A 139 18.96 18.25 -6.21
N TRP A 140 19.00 19.12 -5.21
CA TRP A 140 18.05 19.07 -4.08
C TRP A 140 16.58 19.16 -4.52
N GLN A 141 16.27 20.00 -5.52
CA GLN A 141 14.92 20.13 -6.08
C GLN A 141 14.51 18.90 -6.90
N GLU A 142 15.46 18.26 -7.55
CA GLU A 142 15.22 17.03 -8.32
C GLU A 142 15.01 15.82 -7.40
N VAL A 143 15.61 15.81 -6.20
CA VAL A 143 15.38 14.75 -5.21
C VAL A 143 13.97 14.86 -4.64
N GLY A 144 13.22 13.77 -4.75
CA GLY A 144 11.83 13.66 -4.33
C GLY A 144 11.61 13.73 -2.81
N HIS A 145 10.46 13.21 -2.37
CA HIS A 145 10.05 13.24 -0.97
C HIS A 145 10.93 12.36 -0.08
N VAL A 146 11.07 12.77 1.18
CA VAL A 146 11.76 12.03 2.24
C VAL A 146 10.74 11.57 3.29
N PRO A 147 11.08 10.64 4.20
CA PRO A 147 10.15 10.16 5.20
C PRO A 147 9.59 11.33 6.01
N TYR A 148 8.28 11.33 6.22
CA TYR A 148 7.55 12.44 6.86
C TYR A 148 8.20 12.90 8.19
N LYS A 149 8.67 11.95 9.01
CA LYS A 149 9.33 12.24 10.30
C LYS A 149 10.63 13.04 10.18
N GLU A 150 11.37 12.86 9.07
CA GLU A 150 12.67 13.50 8.85
C GLU A 150 12.57 14.77 7.98
N LYS A 151 11.42 14.99 7.31
CA LYS A 151 11.23 16.06 6.33
C LYS A 151 11.63 17.44 6.85
N ASP A 152 11.09 17.81 8.01
CA ASP A 152 11.27 19.16 8.56
C ASP A 152 12.70 19.37 9.06
N LYS A 153 13.29 18.33 9.68
CA LYS A 153 14.68 18.34 10.16
C LYS A 153 15.66 18.52 9.01
N VAL A 154 15.52 17.70 7.96
CA VAL A 154 16.40 17.70 6.79
C VAL A 154 16.31 19.02 6.03
N TYR A 155 15.11 19.59 5.90
CA TYR A 155 14.94 20.91 5.31
C TYR A 155 15.59 22.02 6.15
N ALA A 156 15.45 21.98 7.48
CA ALA A 156 16.08 22.96 8.36
C ALA A 156 17.63 22.91 8.27
N GLU A 157 18.22 21.71 8.23
CA GLU A 157 19.66 21.50 8.04
C GLU A 157 20.13 22.05 6.69
N TYR A 158 19.40 21.75 5.61
CA TYR A 158 19.70 22.28 4.28
C TYR A 158 19.62 23.80 4.21
N LYS A 159 18.55 24.40 4.77
CA LYS A 159 18.40 25.85 4.81
C LYS A 159 19.56 26.50 5.56
N ALA A 160 19.95 25.95 6.71
CA ALA A 160 21.08 26.46 7.49
C ALA A 160 22.42 26.36 6.72
N ALA A 161 22.65 25.27 5.99
CA ALA A 161 23.86 25.09 5.17
C ALA A 161 23.90 26.10 4.01
N ILE A 162 22.76 26.32 3.34
CA ILE A 162 22.63 27.29 2.26
C ILE A 162 22.80 28.73 2.74
N ASP A 163 22.15 29.10 3.85
CA ASP A 163 22.26 30.45 4.43
C ASP A 163 23.73 30.76 4.77
N LYS A 164 24.44 29.81 5.39
CA LYS A 164 25.89 29.93 5.64
C LYS A 164 26.70 30.05 4.35
N ALA A 165 26.37 29.28 3.32
CA ALA A 165 27.07 29.34 2.04
C ALA A 165 26.90 30.69 1.33
N PHE A 166 25.72 31.28 1.38
CA PHE A 166 25.48 32.61 0.81
C PHE A 166 26.20 33.72 1.60
N GLU A 167 26.33 33.57 2.93
CA GLU A 167 27.05 34.52 3.78
C GLU A 167 28.56 34.47 3.59
N GLN A 168 29.16 33.27 3.53
CA GLN A 168 30.62 33.12 3.39
C GLN A 168 31.14 33.43 1.99
N LEU A 169 30.34 33.16 0.95
CA LEU A 169 30.73 33.40 -0.43
C LEU A 169 30.40 34.83 -0.92
N ASP A 170 30.11 35.76 0.02
CA ASP A 170 29.69 37.16 -0.19
C ASP A 170 28.69 37.31 -1.36
N MET A 171 27.72 36.40 -1.43
CA MET A 171 26.71 36.39 -2.49
C MET A 171 25.55 37.35 -2.13
N LYS A 172 25.89 38.63 -1.94
CA LYS A 172 24.94 39.73 -1.62
C LYS A 172 23.77 39.85 -2.59
N ALA A 173 23.90 39.36 -3.83
CA ALA A 173 22.85 39.46 -4.85
C ALA A 173 21.70 38.44 -4.74
N LYS A 174 21.76 37.40 -3.88
CA LYS A 174 20.79 36.28 -3.91
C LYS A 174 20.03 35.96 -2.62
N LYS A 175 20.32 36.61 -1.49
CA LYS A 175 19.53 36.48 -0.24
C LYS A 175 18.03 36.76 -0.48
N ALA A 176 17.71 37.66 -1.42
CA ALA A 176 16.35 37.99 -1.86
C ALA A 176 15.63 36.86 -2.62
N ARG A 177 16.35 35.95 -3.30
CA ARG A 177 15.75 34.88 -4.11
C ARG A 177 15.34 33.67 -3.27
N MET A 178 15.99 33.45 -2.12
CA MET A 178 15.67 32.39 -1.15
C MET A 178 14.38 32.67 -0.38
N ALA A 179 14.11 33.95 -0.05
CA ALA A 179 12.86 34.36 0.60
C ALA A 179 11.62 33.98 -0.23
N ASN A 180 11.72 34.02 -1.56
CA ASN A 180 10.64 33.63 -2.46
C ASN A 180 10.44 32.12 -2.58
N PHE A 181 11.48 31.32 -2.28
CA PHE A 181 11.42 29.86 -2.38
C PHE A 181 10.73 29.23 -1.15
N ALA A 182 10.89 29.84 0.02
CA ALA A 182 10.19 29.44 1.24
C ALA A 182 8.66 29.65 1.16
N ASN A 183 8.19 30.53 0.26
CA ASN A 183 6.76 30.80 0.05
C ASN A 183 6.09 29.83 -0.95
N SER A 184 6.83 28.89 -1.56
CA SER A 184 6.30 27.98 -2.59
C SER A 184 6.31 26.50 -2.21
N ILE A 185 6.57 26.16 -0.94
CA ILE A 185 6.56 24.79 -0.40
C ILE A 185 5.41 24.64 0.60
#